data_AF-A0A9E4TIK1-F1
#
_entry.id   AF-A0A9E4TIK1-F1
#
_cell.length_a   1.000
_cell.length_b   1.000
_cell.length_c   1.000
_cell.angle_alpha   90.00
_cell.angle_beta   90.00
_cell.angle_gamma   90.00
#
_symmetry.space_group_name_H-M   'P 1'
#
loop_
_entity.id
_entity.type
_entity.pdbx_description
1 polymer ?
#
loop_
_entity_poly.entity_id
_entity_poly.type
_entity_poly.pdbx_seq_one_letter_code
_entity_poly.pdbx_strand_id
1 'polypeptide(L)'
;VRYVVTPPAGLWSALDRHVVNDAPYAAYGGLTQGVTLIVPPEADAVEIMLGTAGRLEAGTEVVIHVREGPGQSDLAIVRLETGAVVDSWWQPIPLPAGVVGRVYIEVEAPGATAERPLIVWGSVESPSTSTVRFESGAPVDGALTYRVLEAPGDWARPVYDGLDGVVYEVTTALPLAWGAGGTEVFPTREEALERIVGDDFDPAETVVFAREDAPAGVAASAPGGVFEVEVTNSANDRLTVQTNFAADGWLVLSQRYDDGWRAEVDGTGAEVLRGDNNLQVVRVPAGEHEVTLEFRPWEYVWGQRVSLATVFLLIAGSAVALVWRRRSAKASG
;
A
#
# COMPACT_ATOMS: atom_id res chain seq x y z
N VAL A 1 7.02 3.78 4.18
CA VAL A 1 5.71 4.43 4.46
C VAL A 1 5.96 5.56 5.44
N ARG A 2 5.57 6.81 5.13
CA ARG A 2 5.90 7.97 5.98
C ARG A 2 4.87 8.27 7.06
N TYR A 3 3.62 7.87 6.86
CA TYR A 3 2.55 8.10 7.82
C TYR A 3 1.76 6.82 8.07
N VAL A 4 1.40 6.58 9.32
CA VAL A 4 0.53 5.49 9.77
C VAL A 4 -0.70 6.10 10.42
N VAL A 5 -1.88 5.56 10.14
CA VAL A 5 -3.13 6.02 10.75
C VAL A 5 -3.61 4.96 11.71
N THR A 6 -3.96 5.37 12.94
CA THR A 6 -4.52 4.50 13.98
C THR A 6 -5.86 5.06 14.47
N PRO A 7 -6.61 4.29 15.28
CA PRO A 7 -7.78 4.80 15.99
C PRO A 7 -7.45 5.98 16.94
N PRO A 8 -8.44 6.81 17.32
CA PRO A 8 -8.30 7.98 18.21
C PRO A 8 -7.60 7.69 19.56
N ALA A 9 -6.84 8.65 20.08
CA ALA A 9 -6.03 8.51 21.30
C ALA A 9 -6.82 8.08 22.55
N GLY A 10 -8.05 8.59 22.72
CA GLY A 10 -8.92 8.28 23.88
C GLY A 10 -9.40 6.84 23.95
N LEU A 11 -9.27 6.07 22.86
CA LEU A 11 -9.58 4.64 22.83
C LEU A 11 -8.42 3.80 23.39
N TRP A 12 -7.17 4.28 23.34
CA TRP A 12 -6.00 3.51 23.79
C TRP A 12 -6.03 3.15 25.27
N SER A 13 -6.60 4.00 26.13
CA SER A 13 -6.75 3.70 27.56
C SER A 13 -7.85 2.69 27.87
N ALA A 14 -8.78 2.45 26.93
CA ALA A 14 -9.78 1.39 27.01
C ALA A 14 -9.34 0.11 26.27
N LEU A 15 -8.40 0.26 25.33
CA LEU A 15 -7.77 -0.81 24.56
C LEU A 15 -6.67 -1.47 25.38
N ASP A 16 -7.06 -2.27 26.37
CA ASP A 16 -6.12 -3.14 27.07
C ASP A 16 -5.71 -4.36 26.21
N ARG A 17 -6.05 -4.41 24.89
CA ARG A 17 -5.47 -5.27 23.82
C ARG A 17 -6.18 -5.23 22.41
N HIS A 18 -5.37 -5.40 21.36
CA HIS A 18 -5.54 -5.88 19.95
C HIS A 18 -6.79 -5.52 19.12
N VAL A 19 -6.55 -4.96 17.93
CA VAL A 19 -7.57 -4.53 16.95
C VAL A 19 -7.29 -5.20 15.60
N VAL A 20 -8.27 -5.97 15.12
CA VAL A 20 -8.23 -6.62 13.82
C VAL A 20 -9.04 -5.79 12.81
N ASN A 21 -8.41 -5.38 11.71
CA ASN A 21 -9.10 -4.79 10.56
C ASN A 21 -8.61 -5.45 9.27
N ASP A 22 -9.55 -5.97 8.49
CA ASP A 22 -9.27 -6.65 7.21
C ASP A 22 -10.03 -6.02 6.03
N ALA A 23 -10.55 -4.80 6.19
CA ALA A 23 -11.19 -4.13 5.07
C ALA A 23 -10.09 -3.61 4.10
N PRO A 24 -10.00 -4.10 2.86
CA PRO A 24 -9.03 -3.61 1.88
C PRO A 24 -9.40 -2.19 1.46
N TYR A 25 -9.05 -1.15 2.22
CA TYR A 25 -9.34 0.25 1.89
C TYR A 25 -10.73 0.40 1.22
N ALA A 26 -11.73 -0.31 1.76
CA ALA A 26 -13.02 -0.41 1.10
C ALA A 26 -13.76 0.88 1.44
N ALA A 27 -13.73 1.80 0.47
CA ALA A 27 -14.48 3.04 0.38
C ALA A 27 -15.25 3.41 1.65
N TYR A 28 -14.77 4.45 2.34
CA TYR A 28 -15.64 5.31 3.14
C TYR A 28 -16.91 5.59 2.30
N GLY A 29 -18.05 4.97 2.65
CA GLY A 29 -19.32 5.16 1.94
C GLY A 29 -20.21 3.93 1.73
N GLY A 30 -19.76 2.70 2.04
CA GLY A 30 -20.60 1.50 1.93
C GLY A 30 -21.61 1.34 3.07
N LEU A 31 -22.83 0.87 2.77
CA LEU A 31 -23.84 0.45 3.77
C LEU A 31 -23.52 -0.90 4.42
N THR A 32 -22.48 -1.56 3.93
CA THR A 32 -22.01 -2.87 4.37
C THR A 32 -20.50 -2.81 4.58
N GLN A 33 -20.01 -3.33 5.71
CA GLN A 33 -18.58 -3.46 6.01
C GLN A 33 -18.25 -4.83 6.59
N GLY A 34 -17.05 -5.34 6.32
CA GLY A 34 -16.61 -6.65 6.74
C GLY A 34 -15.29 -6.63 7.50
N VAL A 35 -15.16 -7.50 8.49
CA VAL A 35 -13.90 -7.76 9.21
C VAL A 35 -13.70 -9.27 9.40
N THR A 36 -12.49 -9.76 9.14
CA THR A 36 -12.10 -11.14 9.43
C THR A 36 -11.49 -11.22 10.83
N LEU A 37 -11.91 -12.18 11.65
CA LEU A 37 -11.38 -12.47 12.99
C LEU A 37 -10.90 -13.92 13.07
N ILE A 38 -9.92 -14.17 13.96
CA ILE A 38 -9.50 -15.52 14.33
C ILE A 38 -9.96 -15.78 15.76
N VAL A 39 -10.84 -16.77 15.91
CA VAL A 39 -11.46 -17.16 17.17
C VAL A 39 -10.65 -18.29 17.82
N PRO A 40 -10.08 -18.08 19.02
CA PRO A 40 -9.39 -19.13 19.75
C PRO A 40 -10.39 -20.17 20.28
N PRO A 41 -9.98 -21.43 20.50
CA PRO A 41 -10.87 -22.52 20.95
C PRO A 41 -11.69 -22.21 22.21
N GLU A 42 -11.17 -21.33 23.07
CA GLU A 42 -11.75 -20.93 24.34
C GLU A 42 -12.72 -19.73 24.28
N ALA A 43 -12.82 -19.05 23.13
CA ALA A 43 -13.70 -17.88 22.99
C ALA A 43 -15.16 -18.29 22.76
N ASP A 44 -16.07 -17.74 23.56
CA ASP A 44 -17.52 -17.88 23.45
C ASP A 44 -18.19 -16.64 22.83
N ALA A 45 -17.43 -15.56 22.62
CA ALA A 45 -17.87 -14.34 21.97
C ALA A 45 -16.70 -13.62 21.28
N VAL A 46 -17.02 -12.72 20.35
CA VAL A 46 -16.11 -11.69 19.82
C VAL A 46 -16.66 -10.31 20.13
N GLU A 47 -15.80 -9.32 20.34
CA GLU A 47 -16.23 -7.94 20.51
C GLU A 47 -15.99 -7.15 19.23
N ILE A 48 -17.00 -6.43 18.75
CA ILE A 48 -16.83 -5.49 17.63
C ILE A 48 -17.08 -4.06 18.10
N MET A 49 -16.25 -3.13 17.67
CA MET A 49 -16.48 -1.71 17.85
C MET A 49 -17.13 -1.14 16.61
N LEU A 50 -18.28 -0.51 16.80
CA LEU A 50 -18.96 0.27 15.78
C LEU A 50 -18.64 1.75 16.00
N GLY A 51 -17.76 2.30 15.17
CA GLY A 51 -17.49 3.73 15.08
C GLY A 51 -18.56 4.40 14.22
N THR A 52 -19.42 5.19 14.85
CA THR A 52 -20.49 5.93 14.16
C THR A 52 -20.06 7.35 13.84
N ALA A 53 -19.21 7.98 14.66
CA ALA A 53 -18.84 9.40 14.55
C ALA A 53 -20.05 10.33 14.35
N GLY A 54 -21.19 10.01 14.99
CA GLY A 54 -22.45 10.75 14.86
C GLY A 54 -23.22 10.51 13.56
N ARG A 55 -22.86 9.46 12.80
CA ARG A 55 -23.41 9.16 11.46
C ARG A 55 -24.59 8.19 11.47
N LEU A 56 -24.90 7.55 12.60
CA LEU A 56 -26.10 6.73 12.79
C LEU A 56 -27.17 7.50 13.57
N GLU A 57 -28.40 7.54 13.06
CA GLU A 57 -29.54 8.12 13.78
C GLU A 57 -30.10 7.11 14.80
N ALA A 58 -30.75 7.62 15.85
CA ALA A 58 -31.41 6.77 16.83
C ALA A 58 -32.54 5.95 16.18
N GLY A 59 -32.60 4.66 16.49
CA GLY A 59 -33.56 3.70 15.92
C GLY A 59 -33.14 3.12 14.57
N THR A 60 -31.90 3.31 14.13
CA THR A 60 -31.39 2.63 12.93
C THR A 60 -31.16 1.15 13.23
N GLU A 61 -31.69 0.26 12.40
CA GLU A 61 -31.36 -1.17 12.50
C GLU A 61 -29.95 -1.42 11.95
N VAL A 62 -29.14 -2.12 12.74
CA VAL A 62 -27.84 -2.66 12.36
C VAL A 62 -27.91 -4.18 12.45
N VAL A 63 -27.58 -4.84 11.36
CA VAL A 63 -27.56 -6.30 11.24
C VAL A 63 -26.11 -6.74 11.15
N ILE A 64 -25.72 -7.68 12.00
CA ILE A 64 -24.36 -8.23 12.07
C ILE A 64 -24.46 -9.70 11.72
N HIS A 65 -23.79 -10.08 10.65
CA HIS A 65 -23.67 -11.42 10.14
C HIS A 65 -22.35 -12.02 10.57
N VAL A 66 -22.39 -13.16 11.24
CA VAL A 66 -21.23 -13.96 11.61
C VAL A 66 -21.14 -15.12 10.63
N ARG A 67 -20.04 -15.25 9.88
CA ARG A 67 -19.86 -16.25 8.80
C ARG A 67 -18.51 -16.94 8.92
N GLU A 68 -18.31 -18.06 8.24
CA GLU A 68 -16.96 -18.66 8.08
C GLU A 68 -16.11 -17.90 7.05
N GLY A 69 -16.75 -17.15 6.15
CA GLY A 69 -16.09 -16.34 5.14
C GLY A 69 -17.06 -15.46 4.34
N PRO A 70 -16.55 -14.58 3.47
CA PRO A 70 -17.38 -13.71 2.64
C PRO A 70 -18.34 -14.51 1.75
N GLY A 71 -19.63 -14.15 1.73
CA GLY A 71 -20.65 -14.79 0.89
C GLY A 71 -21.06 -16.21 1.33
N GLN A 72 -20.56 -16.70 2.47
CA GLN A 72 -21.03 -17.94 3.09
C GLN A 72 -22.34 -17.74 3.85
N SER A 73 -22.99 -18.83 4.24
CA SER A 73 -24.18 -18.78 5.09
C SER A 73 -23.84 -18.26 6.50
N ASP A 74 -24.82 -17.59 7.11
CA ASP A 74 -24.67 -17.05 8.46
C ASP A 74 -24.61 -18.18 9.49
N LEU A 75 -23.52 -18.19 10.27
CA LEU A 75 -23.37 -18.97 11.50
C LEU A 75 -24.23 -18.39 12.62
N ALA A 76 -24.30 -17.06 12.69
CA ALA A 76 -25.16 -16.31 13.59
C ALA A 76 -25.53 -14.95 12.97
N ILE A 77 -26.69 -14.42 13.37
CA ILE A 77 -27.14 -13.08 13.01
C ILE A 77 -27.50 -12.36 14.29
N VAL A 78 -26.91 -11.19 14.50
CA VAL A 78 -27.24 -10.28 15.61
C VAL A 78 -27.89 -9.04 15.03
N ARG A 79 -29.07 -8.69 15.55
CA ARG A 79 -29.81 -7.47 15.16
C ARG A 79 -29.83 -6.51 16.32
N LEU A 80 -29.50 -5.26 16.04
CA LEU A 80 -29.39 -4.21 17.03
C LEU A 80 -30.15 -2.99 16.52
N GLU A 81 -30.92 -2.35 17.41
CA GLU A 81 -31.42 -1.01 17.18
C GLU A 81 -30.45 -0.01 17.82
N THR A 82 -29.94 0.94 17.04
CA THR A 82 -29.00 1.93 17.53
C THR A 82 -29.71 2.88 18.50
N GLY A 83 -29.13 3.12 19.68
CA GLY A 83 -29.53 4.25 20.52
C GLY A 83 -29.09 5.59 19.90
N ALA A 84 -29.23 6.70 20.63
CA ALA A 84 -28.57 7.96 20.30
C ALA A 84 -27.05 7.84 20.54
N VAL A 85 -26.39 6.97 19.79
CA VAL A 85 -24.96 6.68 19.94
C VAL A 85 -24.18 7.77 19.25
N VAL A 86 -23.42 8.49 20.06
CA VAL A 86 -22.43 9.47 19.61
C VAL A 86 -21.07 8.76 19.65
N ASP A 87 -20.27 8.92 18.61
CA ASP A 87 -18.88 8.44 18.50
C ASP A 87 -18.67 6.94 18.24
N SER A 88 -18.63 6.08 19.26
CA SER A 88 -18.35 4.64 19.09
C SER A 88 -18.89 3.78 20.24
N TRP A 89 -19.18 2.51 19.98
CA TRP A 89 -19.58 1.56 21.02
C TRP A 89 -19.02 0.15 20.75
N TRP A 90 -18.75 -0.62 21.82
CA TRP A 90 -18.35 -2.03 21.77
C TRP A 90 -19.53 -2.97 21.95
N GLN A 91 -19.75 -3.85 20.97
CA GLN A 91 -20.80 -4.85 20.94
C GLN A 91 -20.21 -6.25 21.10
N PRO A 92 -20.51 -6.98 22.19
CA PRO A 92 -20.23 -8.40 22.24
C PRO A 92 -21.17 -9.17 21.31
N ILE A 93 -20.59 -10.09 20.54
CA ILE A 93 -21.25 -10.96 19.58
C ILE A 93 -21.01 -12.41 20.02
N PRO A 94 -22.03 -13.09 20.57
CA PRO A 94 -21.88 -14.48 20.99
C PRO A 94 -21.61 -15.37 19.77
N LEU A 95 -20.67 -16.30 19.92
CA LEU A 95 -20.34 -17.27 18.89
C LEU A 95 -21.11 -18.57 19.10
N PRO A 96 -21.55 -19.25 18.03
CA PRO A 96 -22.07 -20.60 18.14
C PRO A 96 -21.03 -21.58 18.72
N ALA A 97 -21.49 -22.55 19.51
CA ALA A 97 -20.60 -23.53 20.12
C ALA A 97 -19.81 -24.32 19.06
N GLY A 98 -18.49 -24.40 19.23
CA GLY A 98 -17.59 -25.14 18.34
C GLY A 98 -17.05 -24.35 17.15
N VAL A 99 -17.38 -23.05 17.03
CA VAL A 99 -16.73 -22.15 16.08
C VAL A 99 -15.30 -21.88 16.55
N VAL A 100 -14.33 -22.42 15.83
CA VAL A 100 -12.89 -22.27 16.10
C VAL A 100 -12.19 -21.91 14.80
N GLY A 101 -11.29 -20.95 14.83
CA GLY A 101 -10.57 -20.50 13.63
C GLY A 101 -11.23 -19.28 12.99
N ARG A 102 -11.36 -19.27 11.65
CA ARG A 102 -11.75 -18.06 10.91
C ARG A 102 -13.23 -17.74 11.05
N VAL A 103 -13.54 -16.49 11.38
CA VAL A 103 -14.88 -15.92 11.30
C VAL A 103 -14.83 -14.60 10.53
N TYR A 104 -15.82 -14.36 9.69
CA TYR A 104 -16.05 -13.10 8.99
C TYR A 104 -17.29 -12.44 9.58
N ILE A 105 -17.11 -11.22 10.09
CA ILE A 105 -18.19 -10.38 10.60
C ILE A 105 -18.54 -9.36 9.54
N GLU A 106 -19.76 -9.41 9.03
CA GLU A 106 -20.30 -8.41 8.11
C GLU A 106 -21.38 -7.60 8.83
N VAL A 107 -21.24 -6.28 8.79
CA VAL A 107 -22.18 -5.34 9.39
C VAL A 107 -22.92 -4.64 8.27
N GLU A 108 -24.25 -4.75 8.28
CA GLU A 108 -25.17 -4.08 7.38
C GLU A 108 -26.01 -3.07 8.16
N ALA A 109 -26.09 -1.83 7.66
CA ALA A 109 -26.95 -0.80 8.22
C ALA A 109 -27.84 -0.21 7.11
N PRO A 110 -28.92 -0.90 6.72
CA PRO A 110 -29.73 -0.52 5.55
C PRO A 110 -30.48 0.81 5.75
N GLY A 111 -30.68 1.24 7.00
CA GLY A 111 -31.24 2.56 7.34
C GLY A 111 -30.22 3.70 7.37
N ALA A 112 -28.92 3.42 7.22
CA ALA A 112 -27.91 4.47 7.10
C ALA A 112 -28.04 5.15 5.73
N THR A 113 -27.88 6.48 5.67
CA THR A 113 -27.83 7.18 4.38
C THR A 113 -26.47 6.94 3.73
N ALA A 114 -26.43 6.81 2.40
CA ALA A 114 -25.19 6.53 1.65
C ALA A 114 -24.06 7.56 1.87
N GLU A 115 -24.38 8.73 2.43
CA GLU A 115 -23.42 9.79 2.79
C GLU A 115 -22.85 9.63 4.22
N ARG A 116 -23.26 8.60 4.96
CA ARG A 116 -22.97 8.42 6.39
C ARG A 116 -22.44 7.01 6.68
N PRO A 117 -21.17 6.72 6.35
CA PRO A 117 -20.59 5.40 6.50
C PRO A 117 -20.29 5.02 7.97
N LEU A 118 -20.30 3.71 8.23
CA LEU A 118 -19.83 3.10 9.46
C LEU A 118 -18.32 2.85 9.42
N ILE A 119 -17.71 2.66 10.58
CA ILE A 119 -16.37 2.08 10.71
C ILE A 119 -16.50 0.89 11.67
N VAL A 120 -16.08 -0.29 11.22
CA VAL A 120 -16.11 -1.50 12.04
C VAL A 120 -14.67 -1.91 12.39
N TRP A 121 -14.43 -2.11 13.68
CA TRP A 121 -13.20 -2.73 14.20
C TRP A 121 -13.58 -3.96 15.02
N GLY A 122 -12.73 -4.98 15.10
CA GLY A 122 -13.01 -6.18 15.90
C GLY A 122 -11.86 -6.58 16.84
N SER A 123 -12.20 -7.19 17.97
CA SER A 123 -11.27 -7.79 18.94
C SER A 123 -11.84 -9.12 19.47
N VAL A 124 -10.97 -9.99 19.98
CA VAL A 124 -11.33 -11.36 20.41
C VAL A 124 -10.93 -11.63 21.87
N GLU A 125 -10.67 -10.59 22.68
CA GLU A 125 -10.21 -10.81 24.05
C GLU A 125 -11.32 -11.09 25.08
N SER A 126 -11.12 -12.16 25.86
CA SER A 126 -11.68 -12.34 27.21
C SER A 126 -10.62 -11.93 28.25
N PRO A 127 -10.97 -11.18 29.31
CA PRO A 127 -10.02 -10.58 30.25
C PRO A 127 -9.22 -11.56 31.14
N SER A 128 -9.25 -12.88 30.90
CA SER A 128 -8.66 -13.87 31.83
C SER A 128 -7.67 -14.90 31.25
N THR A 129 -7.35 -14.90 29.96
CA THR A 129 -6.38 -15.86 29.40
C THR A 129 -5.39 -15.21 28.44
N SER A 130 -4.17 -15.00 28.93
CA SER A 130 -2.99 -14.65 28.15
C SER A 130 -2.42 -15.89 27.44
N THR A 131 -2.06 -15.80 26.15
CA THR A 131 -0.67 -15.96 25.64
C THR A 131 -0.53 -16.11 24.11
N VAL A 132 -1.60 -16.21 23.32
CA VAL A 132 -1.48 -16.34 21.85
C VAL A 132 -2.32 -15.28 21.13
N ARG A 133 -1.68 -14.49 20.26
CA ARG A 133 -2.23 -13.32 19.56
C ARG A 133 -2.13 -13.53 18.06
N PHE A 134 -3.24 -13.37 17.33
CA PHE A 134 -3.25 -13.36 15.86
C PHE A 134 -4.12 -12.20 15.35
N GLU A 135 -3.54 -11.32 14.52
CA GLU A 135 -4.23 -10.21 13.85
C GLU A 135 -4.13 -10.37 12.31
N SER A 136 -5.11 -9.83 11.58
CA SER A 136 -5.41 -10.12 10.16
C SER A 136 -4.25 -10.04 9.15
N GLY A 137 -4.38 -10.84 8.08
CA GLY A 137 -3.92 -10.50 6.74
C GLY A 137 -4.60 -11.32 5.64
N ALA A 138 -4.50 -10.84 4.40
CA ALA A 138 -4.99 -11.59 3.24
C ALA A 138 -4.20 -12.90 3.07
N PRO A 139 -4.85 -14.02 2.75
CA PRO A 139 -4.15 -15.25 2.43
C PRO A 139 -3.33 -15.04 1.14
N VAL A 140 -2.02 -15.21 1.23
CA VAL A 140 -1.15 -15.46 0.08
C VAL A 140 -0.87 -16.96 0.09
N ASP A 141 -1.34 -17.68 -0.93
CA ASP A 141 -1.13 -19.13 -1.11
C ASP A 141 -1.51 -20.02 0.09
N GLY A 142 -2.52 -19.61 0.87
CA GLY A 142 -3.02 -20.37 2.02
C GLY A 142 -2.21 -20.21 3.31
N ALA A 143 -1.17 -19.36 3.30
CA ALA A 143 -0.46 -18.93 4.50
C ALA A 143 -1.02 -17.57 4.99
N LEU A 144 -1.24 -17.47 6.31
CA LEU A 144 -1.63 -16.23 6.99
C LEU A 144 -0.38 -15.40 7.31
N THR A 145 -0.28 -14.19 6.77
CA THR A 145 0.64 -13.14 7.24
C THR A 145 -0.12 -12.19 8.15
N TYR A 146 0.34 -11.97 9.38
CA TYR A 146 -0.31 -11.08 10.37
C TYR A 146 0.33 -9.68 10.37
N ARG A 147 -0.44 -8.64 10.69
CA ARG A 147 0.09 -7.32 11.07
C ARG A 147 -0.29 -7.02 12.52
N VAL A 148 0.72 -6.82 13.36
CA VAL A 148 0.53 -6.32 14.74
C VAL A 148 0.55 -4.79 14.71
N LEU A 149 -0.52 -4.14 15.18
CA LEU A 149 -0.49 -2.71 15.45
C LEU A 149 -0.07 -2.48 16.91
N GLU A 150 1.23 -2.29 17.13
CA GLU A 150 1.72 -1.83 18.42
C GLU A 150 1.39 -0.36 18.62
N ALA A 151 1.20 0.05 19.88
CA ALA A 151 1.26 1.46 20.22
C ALA A 151 2.59 2.02 19.67
N PRO A 152 2.56 3.08 18.86
CA PRO A 152 3.77 3.60 18.24
C PRO A 152 4.78 3.93 19.32
N GLY A 153 5.90 3.20 19.30
CA GLY A 153 7.05 3.48 20.15
C GLY A 153 7.82 4.68 19.61
N ASP A 154 9.10 4.78 19.94
CA ASP A 154 9.96 5.92 19.54
C ASP A 154 10.14 6.05 18.01
N TRP A 155 9.71 5.05 17.24
CA TRP A 155 9.76 5.01 15.77
C TRP A 155 8.67 5.87 15.09
N ALA A 156 7.70 6.41 15.84
CA ALA A 156 6.71 7.30 15.25
C ALA A 156 6.22 8.39 16.20
N ARG A 157 5.84 9.54 15.63
CA ARG A 157 5.39 10.73 16.36
C ARG A 157 4.00 11.14 15.89
N PRO A 158 3.04 11.41 16.80
CA PRO A 158 1.72 11.89 16.38
C PRO A 158 1.84 13.27 15.73
N VAL A 159 1.22 13.42 14.55
CA VAL A 159 1.10 14.67 13.78
C VAL A 159 -0.35 15.13 13.63
N TYR A 160 -1.31 14.25 13.89
CA TYR A 160 -2.74 14.56 13.95
C TYR A 160 -3.38 13.68 15.02
N ASP A 161 -4.34 14.24 15.77
CA ASP A 161 -5.14 13.52 16.76
C ASP A 161 -6.57 14.08 16.72
N GLY A 162 -7.50 13.29 16.21
CA GLY A 162 -8.89 13.66 15.98
C GLY A 162 -9.86 12.50 16.27
N LEU A 163 -11.16 12.80 16.21
CA LEU A 163 -12.23 11.82 16.44
C LEU A 163 -12.26 10.71 15.38
N ASP A 164 -11.66 10.96 14.22
CA ASP A 164 -11.51 10.07 13.07
C ASP A 164 -10.21 9.26 13.07
N GLY A 165 -9.26 9.56 13.96
CA GLY A 165 -8.03 8.80 14.12
C GLY A 165 -6.84 9.63 14.61
N VAL A 166 -5.73 8.94 14.84
CA VAL A 166 -4.42 9.55 15.08
C VAL A 166 -3.54 9.26 13.87
N VAL A 167 -2.90 10.28 13.30
CA VAL A 167 -1.89 10.10 12.27
C VAL A 167 -0.52 10.23 12.92
N TYR A 168 0.30 9.21 12.74
CA TYR A 168 1.69 9.18 13.18
C TYR A 168 2.62 9.35 11.98
N GLU A 169 3.59 10.24 12.09
CA GLU A 169 4.74 10.30 11.19
C GLU A 169 5.77 9.26 11.64
N VAL A 170 6.17 8.37 10.74
CA VAL A 170 7.25 7.39 10.97
C VAL A 170 8.57 8.16 10.97
N THR A 171 9.20 8.28 12.13
CA THR A 171 10.41 9.09 12.31
C THR A 171 11.66 8.43 11.73
N THR A 172 11.59 7.12 11.50
CA THR A 172 12.64 6.29 10.90
C THR A 172 12.44 6.09 9.40
N ALA A 173 11.41 6.69 8.78
CA ALA A 173 11.16 6.50 7.37
C ALA A 173 12.27 7.15 6.53
N LEU A 174 12.85 6.38 5.62
CA LEU A 174 13.82 6.89 4.66
C LEU A 174 13.17 7.90 3.70
N PRO A 175 13.95 8.87 3.20
CA PRO A 175 13.49 9.85 2.22
C PRO A 175 13.14 9.19 0.87
N LEU A 176 12.65 9.99 -0.09
CA LEU A 176 12.34 9.51 -1.44
C LEU A 176 13.55 8.87 -2.13
N ALA A 177 14.75 9.37 -1.88
CA ALA A 177 16.00 8.82 -2.39
C ALA A 177 17.10 8.92 -1.33
N TRP A 178 17.96 7.91 -1.27
CA TRP A 178 19.11 7.85 -0.36
C TRP A 178 20.26 7.08 -1.02
N GLY A 179 21.46 7.18 -0.44
CA GLY A 179 22.63 6.46 -0.91
C GLY A 179 22.97 5.28 -0.01
N ALA A 180 23.34 4.15 -0.61
CA ALA A 180 23.75 2.93 0.08
C ALA A 180 25.08 2.41 -0.49
N GLY A 181 25.97 1.94 0.39
CA GLY A 181 27.30 1.43 -0.01
C GLY A 181 27.42 -0.10 0.04
N GLY A 182 26.57 -0.74 0.83
CA GLY A 182 26.48 -2.18 0.97
C GLY A 182 25.76 -2.81 -0.22
N THR A 183 26.15 -4.02 -0.56
CA THR A 183 25.47 -4.81 -1.60
C THR A 183 25.39 -6.24 -1.15
N GLU A 184 24.20 -6.80 -1.23
CA GLU A 184 23.97 -8.22 -1.06
C GLU A 184 23.25 -8.77 -2.29
N VAL A 185 23.58 -10.00 -2.68
CA VAL A 185 22.99 -10.57 -3.89
C VAL A 185 22.67 -12.04 -3.68
N PHE A 186 21.40 -12.38 -3.83
CA PHE A 186 20.87 -13.70 -3.58
C PHE A 186 20.57 -14.46 -4.88
N PRO A 187 20.72 -15.80 -4.89
CA PRO A 187 20.36 -16.65 -6.01
C PRO A 187 18.93 -16.43 -6.54
N THR A 188 17.96 -16.24 -5.64
CA THR A 188 16.54 -16.13 -5.99
C THR A 188 15.91 -14.88 -5.39
N ARG A 189 14.78 -14.45 -5.96
CA ARG A 189 13.98 -13.34 -5.43
C ARG A 189 13.36 -13.66 -4.07
N GLU A 190 12.98 -14.90 -3.83
CA GLU A 190 12.45 -15.37 -2.55
C GLU A 190 13.48 -15.14 -1.43
N GLU A 191 14.73 -15.59 -1.64
CA GLU A 191 15.82 -15.42 -0.67
C GLU A 191 16.17 -13.94 -0.46
N ALA A 192 16.14 -13.13 -1.52
CA ALA A 192 16.31 -11.68 -1.40
C ALA A 192 15.20 -11.04 -0.56
N LEU A 193 13.95 -11.48 -0.73
CA LEU A 193 12.80 -11.01 0.04
C LEU A 193 12.92 -11.40 1.52
N GLU A 194 13.29 -12.65 1.81
CA GLU A 194 13.54 -13.11 3.18
C GLU A 194 14.61 -12.24 3.87
N ARG A 195 15.68 -11.88 3.14
CA ARG A 195 16.71 -10.98 3.66
C ARG A 195 16.17 -9.58 3.99
N ILE A 196 15.36 -9.00 3.11
CA ILE A 196 14.81 -7.64 3.24
C ILE A 196 13.83 -7.54 4.43
N VAL A 197 13.09 -8.61 4.71
CA VAL A 197 12.10 -8.66 5.80
C VAL A 197 12.74 -8.98 7.15
N GLY A 198 14.02 -9.37 7.18
CA GLY A 198 14.75 -9.64 8.43
C GLY A 198 14.92 -8.39 9.31
N ASP A 199 14.81 -8.58 10.62
CA ASP A 199 14.88 -7.49 11.63
C ASP A 199 16.24 -6.76 11.67
N ASP A 200 17.29 -7.37 11.11
CA ASP A 200 18.66 -6.85 11.06
C ASP A 200 19.03 -6.22 9.71
N PHE A 201 18.07 -6.09 8.79
CA PHE A 201 18.27 -5.40 7.53
C PHE A 201 18.16 -3.88 7.69
N ASP A 202 19.22 -3.15 7.36
CA ASP A 202 19.18 -1.71 7.23
C ASP A 202 19.12 -1.28 5.75
N PRO A 203 17.94 -0.87 5.24
CA PRO A 203 17.81 -0.41 3.86
C PRO A 203 18.56 0.90 3.60
N ALA A 204 18.96 1.64 4.64
CA ALA A 204 19.72 2.88 4.48
C ALA A 204 21.16 2.62 4.03
N GLU A 205 21.72 1.45 4.38
CA GLU A 205 23.13 1.16 4.16
C GLU A 205 23.39 0.12 3.06
N THR A 206 22.44 -0.77 2.78
CA THR A 206 22.63 -1.94 1.92
C THR A 206 21.52 -2.12 0.90
N VAL A 207 21.88 -2.37 -0.35
CA VAL A 207 20.95 -2.79 -1.41
C VAL A 207 20.99 -4.30 -1.58
N VAL A 208 19.80 -4.92 -1.64
CA VAL A 208 19.65 -6.35 -1.92
C VAL A 208 19.18 -6.55 -3.36
N PHE A 209 19.89 -7.41 -4.09
CA PHE A 209 19.51 -7.84 -5.43
C PHE A 209 19.17 -9.33 -5.49
N ALA A 210 18.16 -9.69 -6.27
CA ALA A 210 18.05 -11.04 -6.81
C ALA A 210 19.05 -11.18 -7.96
N ARG A 211 19.59 -12.40 -8.19
CA ARG A 211 20.64 -12.62 -9.20
C ARG A 211 20.24 -12.19 -10.61
N GLU A 212 18.96 -12.35 -10.95
CA GLU A 212 18.39 -11.95 -12.24
C GLU A 212 18.30 -10.43 -12.45
N ASP A 213 18.24 -9.66 -11.36
CA ASP A 213 18.16 -8.19 -11.36
C ASP A 213 19.53 -7.52 -11.10
N ALA A 214 20.53 -8.32 -10.70
CA ALA A 214 21.86 -7.84 -10.34
C ALA A 214 22.72 -7.53 -11.59
N PRO A 215 23.42 -6.40 -11.64
CA PRO A 215 24.31 -6.09 -12.75
C PRO A 215 25.48 -7.08 -12.84
N ALA A 216 25.98 -7.28 -14.06
CA ALA A 216 27.05 -8.25 -14.32
C ALA A 216 28.32 -7.93 -13.51
N GLY A 217 28.84 -8.93 -12.81
CA GLY A 217 30.07 -8.79 -12.02
C GLY A 217 29.91 -8.10 -10.67
N VAL A 218 28.69 -7.70 -10.28
CA VAL A 218 28.45 -7.18 -8.93
C VAL A 218 28.67 -8.28 -7.89
N ALA A 219 29.46 -7.94 -6.88
CA ALA A 219 29.79 -8.81 -5.76
C ALA A 219 29.22 -8.22 -4.47
N ALA A 220 29.05 -9.07 -3.46
CA ALA A 220 28.65 -8.59 -2.15
C ALA A 220 29.73 -7.68 -1.56
N SER A 221 29.30 -6.58 -0.95
CA SER A 221 30.16 -5.62 -0.26
C SER A 221 29.54 -5.25 1.08
N ALA A 222 30.39 -5.09 2.09
CA ALA A 222 29.95 -4.60 3.38
C ALA A 222 29.42 -3.16 3.24
N PRO A 223 28.43 -2.77 4.05
CA PRO A 223 28.01 -1.38 4.13
C PRO A 223 29.16 -0.47 4.58
N GLY A 224 29.09 0.78 4.14
CA GLY A 224 30.10 1.79 4.45
C GLY A 224 30.15 2.90 3.39
N GLY A 225 30.75 4.02 3.78
CA GLY A 225 30.75 5.24 2.98
C GLY A 225 29.81 6.29 3.56
N VAL A 226 29.97 7.52 3.09
CA VAL A 226 29.07 8.64 3.40
C VAL A 226 28.45 9.07 2.09
N PHE A 227 27.12 9.10 2.06
CA PHE A 227 26.35 9.36 0.86
C PHE A 227 25.36 10.48 1.14
N GLU A 228 25.58 11.63 0.51
CA GLU A 228 24.65 12.75 0.56
C GLU A 228 23.78 12.73 -0.68
N VAL A 229 22.46 12.88 -0.49
CA VAL A 229 21.47 12.83 -1.57
C VAL A 229 20.46 13.95 -1.37
N GLU A 230 20.24 14.73 -2.42
CA GLU A 230 19.23 15.79 -2.45
C GLU A 230 18.37 15.66 -3.71
N VAL A 231 17.07 15.49 -3.54
CA VAL A 231 16.11 15.52 -4.66
C VAL A 231 15.80 16.98 -5.00
N THR A 232 16.28 17.46 -6.14
CA THR A 232 16.12 18.86 -6.57
C THR A 232 14.90 19.09 -7.45
N ASN A 233 14.41 18.04 -8.11
CA ASN A 233 13.17 18.09 -8.90
C ASN A 233 12.44 16.73 -8.82
N SER A 234 11.13 16.78 -8.60
CA SER A 234 10.24 15.63 -8.59
C SER A 234 8.98 15.92 -9.40
N ALA A 235 9.03 15.64 -10.70
CA ALA A 235 7.88 15.59 -11.58
C ALA A 235 7.39 14.14 -11.76
N ASN A 236 6.19 13.96 -12.32
CA ASN A 236 5.58 12.63 -12.47
C ASN A 236 6.37 11.68 -13.37
N ASP A 237 7.05 12.22 -14.39
CA ASP A 237 7.79 11.48 -15.42
C ASP A 237 9.30 11.74 -15.38
N ARG A 238 9.76 12.62 -14.48
CA ARG A 238 11.17 12.99 -14.36
C ARG A 238 11.56 13.33 -12.92
N LEU A 239 12.68 12.77 -12.48
CA LEU A 239 13.31 13.06 -11.20
C LEU A 239 14.74 13.54 -11.43
N THR A 240 15.19 14.55 -10.70
CA THR A 240 16.59 14.97 -10.68
C THR A 240 17.10 14.95 -9.25
N VAL A 241 18.25 14.31 -9.06
CA VAL A 241 18.87 14.05 -7.78
C VAL A 241 20.32 14.52 -7.83
N GLN A 242 20.71 15.36 -6.89
CA GLN A 242 22.12 15.71 -6.65
C GLN A 242 22.68 14.75 -5.62
N THR A 243 23.89 14.25 -5.88
CA THR A 243 24.56 13.29 -5.00
C THR A 243 25.97 13.76 -4.71
N ASN A 244 26.46 13.50 -3.50
CA ASN A 244 27.86 13.67 -3.13
C ASN A 244 28.31 12.42 -2.35
N PHE A 245 28.98 11.51 -3.05
CA PHE A 245 29.28 10.16 -2.59
C PHE A 245 30.77 10.06 -2.23
N ALA A 246 31.09 9.67 -0.99
CA ALA A 246 32.49 9.51 -0.57
C ALA A 246 33.19 8.28 -1.20
N ALA A 247 32.42 7.34 -1.74
CA ALA A 247 32.88 6.13 -2.43
C ALA A 247 31.84 5.73 -3.50
N ASP A 248 32.21 4.83 -4.42
CA ASP A 248 31.24 4.22 -5.32
C ASP A 248 30.10 3.59 -4.52
N GLY A 249 28.86 3.84 -4.92
CA GLY A 249 27.68 3.34 -4.21
C GLY A 249 26.45 3.27 -5.09
N TRP A 250 25.31 3.14 -4.43
CA TRP A 250 24.00 3.01 -5.05
C TRP A 250 23.12 4.17 -4.62
N LEU A 251 22.53 4.87 -5.60
CA LEU A 251 21.38 5.71 -5.36
C LEU A 251 20.14 4.83 -5.39
N VAL A 252 19.45 4.74 -4.25
CA VAL A 252 18.18 4.01 -4.11
C VAL A 252 17.04 5.00 -4.11
N LEU A 253 15.97 4.68 -4.83
CA LEU A 253 14.76 5.48 -4.89
C LEU A 253 13.57 4.66 -4.39
N SER A 254 12.81 5.22 -3.45
CA SER A 254 11.53 4.67 -2.95
C SER A 254 10.41 4.81 -4.00
N GLN A 255 10.71 4.46 -5.25
CA GLN A 255 9.77 4.39 -6.37
C GLN A 255 9.77 2.97 -6.92
N ARG A 256 8.61 2.53 -7.38
CA ARG A 256 8.47 1.24 -8.03
C ARG A 256 9.35 1.18 -9.28
N TYR A 257 10.08 0.08 -9.44
CA TYR A 257 10.81 -0.25 -10.65
C TYR A 257 9.87 -0.56 -11.83
N ASP A 258 10.25 -0.09 -13.02
CA ASP A 258 9.63 -0.40 -14.31
C ASP A 258 10.67 -0.25 -15.45
N ASP A 259 10.57 -1.07 -16.49
CA ASP A 259 11.51 -1.08 -17.63
C ASP A 259 11.47 0.21 -18.47
N GLY A 260 10.43 1.03 -18.30
CA GLY A 260 10.32 2.34 -18.94
C GLY A 260 11.24 3.42 -18.38
N TRP A 261 11.85 3.20 -17.20
CA TRP A 261 12.75 4.18 -16.60
C TRP A 261 14.13 4.18 -17.23
N ARG A 262 14.71 5.37 -17.39
CA ARG A 262 16.09 5.56 -17.85
C ARG A 262 16.79 6.53 -16.92
N ALA A 263 18.04 6.25 -16.60
CA ALA A 263 18.87 7.14 -15.80
C ALA A 263 20.01 7.73 -16.63
N GLU A 264 20.47 8.91 -16.22
CA GLU A 264 21.69 9.53 -16.67
C GLU A 264 22.47 9.99 -15.43
N VAL A 265 23.77 9.70 -15.37
CA VAL A 265 24.70 10.24 -14.38
C VAL A 265 25.60 11.23 -15.13
N ASP A 266 25.51 12.51 -14.80
CA ASP A 266 26.17 13.61 -15.50
C ASP A 266 25.94 13.59 -17.02
N GLY A 267 24.70 13.29 -17.43
CA GLY A 267 24.30 13.17 -18.84
C GLY A 267 24.81 11.91 -19.57
N THR A 268 25.53 11.02 -18.87
CA THR A 268 25.92 9.71 -19.41
C THR A 268 24.88 8.67 -19.03
N GLY A 269 24.36 7.94 -20.02
CA GLY A 269 23.33 6.92 -19.80
C GLY A 269 23.76 5.87 -18.77
N ALA A 270 22.88 5.62 -17.80
CA ALA A 270 23.04 4.66 -16.73
C ALA A 270 21.84 3.72 -16.67
N GLU A 271 22.08 2.50 -16.20
CA GLU A 271 21.02 1.52 -16.02
C GLU A 271 20.24 1.81 -14.74
N VAL A 272 18.91 1.72 -14.84
CA VAL A 272 18.04 1.64 -13.67
C VAL A 272 17.83 0.15 -13.39
N LEU A 273 18.18 -0.27 -12.18
CA LEU A 273 18.11 -1.65 -11.73
C LEU A 273 16.96 -1.82 -10.75
N ARG A 274 16.45 -3.05 -10.65
CA ARG A 274 15.50 -3.43 -9.62
C ARG A 274 16.28 -3.92 -8.38
N GLY A 275 16.27 -3.13 -7.32
CA GLY A 275 16.82 -3.51 -6.02
C GLY A 275 15.74 -3.54 -4.95
N ASP A 276 16.06 -4.11 -3.79
CA ASP A 276 15.16 -4.19 -2.62
C ASP A 276 13.76 -4.66 -3.03
N ASN A 277 13.75 -5.77 -3.79
CA ASN A 277 12.60 -6.40 -4.44
C ASN A 277 11.89 -5.59 -5.54
N ASN A 278 11.63 -4.30 -5.35
CA ASN A 278 10.86 -3.51 -6.31
C ASN A 278 11.19 -2.02 -6.34
N LEU A 279 12.29 -1.59 -5.73
CA LEU A 279 12.78 -0.23 -5.78
C LEU A 279 13.69 0.00 -6.98
N GLN A 280 13.83 1.26 -7.39
CA GLN A 280 14.78 1.65 -8.42
C GLN A 280 16.14 1.89 -7.79
N VAL A 281 17.19 1.37 -8.43
CA VAL A 281 18.57 1.52 -7.98
C VAL A 281 19.45 1.94 -9.14
N VAL A 282 20.31 2.93 -8.94
CA VAL A 282 21.27 3.42 -9.94
C VAL A 282 22.67 3.40 -9.33
N ARG A 283 23.66 2.88 -10.07
CA ARG A 283 25.06 2.94 -9.64
C ARG A 283 25.59 4.36 -9.81
N VAL A 284 26.16 4.93 -8.74
CA VAL A 284 26.75 6.27 -8.76
C VAL A 284 28.21 6.20 -8.30
N PRO A 285 29.17 6.71 -9.09
CA PRO A 285 30.57 6.77 -8.68
C PRO A 285 30.80 7.69 -7.47
N ALA A 286 31.99 7.59 -6.87
CA ALA A 286 32.42 8.56 -5.86
C ALA A 286 32.54 9.98 -6.46
N GLY A 287 32.04 10.98 -5.75
CA GLY A 287 32.08 12.39 -6.13
C GLY A 287 30.72 13.07 -6.12
N GLU A 288 30.71 14.31 -6.62
CA GLU A 288 29.49 15.08 -6.86
C GLU A 288 28.93 14.72 -8.24
N HIS A 289 27.68 14.29 -8.30
CA HIS A 289 27.01 13.90 -9.54
C HIS A 289 25.55 14.36 -9.59
N GLU A 290 25.10 14.75 -10.78
CA GLU A 290 23.68 14.92 -11.07
C GLU A 290 23.15 13.62 -11.69
N VAL A 291 22.17 13.01 -11.03
CA VAL A 291 21.44 11.84 -11.53
C VAL A 291 20.06 12.27 -11.99
N THR A 292 19.76 12.11 -13.28
CA THR A 292 18.41 12.34 -13.82
C THR A 292 17.76 11.01 -14.17
N LEU A 293 16.53 10.79 -13.71
CA LEU A 293 15.69 9.67 -14.11
C LEU A 293 14.51 10.19 -14.93
N GLU A 294 14.20 9.54 -16.05
CA GLU A 294 13.08 9.89 -16.90
C GLU A 294 12.29 8.63 -17.31
N PHE A 295 10.98 8.69 -17.18
CA PHE A 295 10.09 7.61 -17.57
C PHE A 295 9.71 7.72 -19.05
N ARG A 296 10.28 6.83 -19.88
CA ARG A 296 10.05 6.75 -21.33
C ARG A 296 9.71 5.32 -21.77
N PRO A 297 8.49 4.84 -21.49
CA PRO A 297 8.04 3.51 -21.88
C PRO A 297 7.98 3.37 -23.42
N TRP A 298 8.36 2.20 -23.93
CA TRP A 298 8.45 1.95 -25.36
C TRP A 298 7.07 1.98 -26.03
N GLU A 299 6.02 1.57 -25.31
CA GLU A 299 4.62 1.57 -25.75
C GLU A 299 4.13 2.98 -26.07
N TYR A 300 4.52 3.96 -25.26
CA TYR A 300 4.14 5.36 -25.48
C TYR A 300 4.74 5.89 -26.78
N VAL A 301 6.02 5.55 -27.05
CA VAL A 301 6.71 5.94 -28.29
C VAL A 301 6.04 5.32 -29.52
N TRP A 302 5.64 4.05 -29.45
CA TRP A 302 4.91 3.40 -30.54
C TRP A 302 3.49 3.94 -30.71
N GLY A 303 2.77 4.16 -29.61
CA GLY A 303 1.45 4.76 -29.62
C GLY A 303 1.46 6.10 -30.32
N GLN A 304 2.41 6.98 -29.97
CA GLN A 304 2.58 8.28 -30.63
C GLN A 304 2.84 8.13 -32.13
N ARG A 305 3.73 7.23 -32.54
CA ARG A 305 4.04 6.99 -33.97
C ARG A 305 2.83 6.48 -34.74
N VAL A 306 2.09 5.53 -34.18
CA VAL A 306 0.88 4.97 -34.80
C VAL A 306 -0.19 6.06 -34.91
N SER A 307 -0.45 6.81 -33.85
CA SER A 307 -1.43 7.91 -33.88
C SER A 307 -1.09 8.97 -34.93
N LEU A 308 0.18 9.38 -35.02
CA LEU A 308 0.64 10.33 -36.04
C LEU A 308 0.46 9.77 -37.46
N ALA A 309 0.79 8.49 -37.67
CA ALA A 309 0.56 7.83 -38.96
C ALA A 309 -0.93 7.77 -39.32
N THR A 310 -1.80 7.45 -38.36
CA THR A 310 -3.26 7.44 -38.56
C THR A 310 -3.78 8.82 -38.93
N VAL A 311 -3.39 9.87 -38.20
CA VAL A 311 -3.78 11.26 -38.51
C VAL A 311 -3.32 11.66 -39.90
N PHE A 312 -2.07 11.34 -40.26
CA PHE A 312 -1.53 11.61 -41.59
C PHE A 312 -2.35 10.91 -42.69
N LEU A 313 -2.67 9.63 -42.51
CA LEU A 313 -3.48 8.86 -43.47
C LEU A 313 -4.89 9.41 -43.59
N LEU A 314 -5.52 9.84 -42.49
CA LEU A 314 -6.85 10.46 -42.50
C LEU A 314 -6.84 11.79 -43.25
N ILE A 315 -5.84 12.64 -43.03
CA ILE A 315 -5.68 13.91 -43.75
C ILE A 315 -5.44 13.66 -45.24
N ALA A 316 -4.53 12.76 -45.59
CA ALA A 316 -4.23 12.42 -46.97
C ALA A 316 -5.45 11.83 -47.68
N GLY A 317 -6.16 10.88 -47.05
CA GLY A 317 -7.38 10.29 -47.58
C GLY A 317 -8.50 11.31 -47.77
N SER A 318 -8.68 12.23 -46.82
CA SER A 318 -9.67 13.32 -46.92
C SER A 318 -9.35 14.27 -48.07
N ALA A 319 -8.07 14.62 -48.25
CA ALA A 319 -7.62 15.47 -49.35
C ALA A 319 -7.85 14.80 -50.72
N VAL A 320 -7.53 13.51 -50.85
CA VAL A 320 -7.78 12.72 -52.07
C VAL A 320 -9.28 12.67 -52.37
N ALA A 321 -10.12 12.38 -51.36
CA ALA A 321 -11.57 12.35 -51.51
C ALA A 321 -12.13 13.72 -51.94
N LEU A 322 -11.63 14.83 -51.38
CA LEU A 322 -11.99 16.19 -51.77
C LEU A 322 -11.64 16.50 -53.22
N VAL A 323 -10.44 16.13 -53.67
CA VAL A 323 -10.01 16.32 -55.07
C VAL A 323 -10.88 15.49 -56.01
N TRP A 324 -11.19 14.24 -55.66
CA TRP A 324 -12.06 13.37 -56.45
C TRP A 324 -13.47 13.95 -56.58
N ARG A 325 -14.09 14.39 -55.47
CA ARG A 325 -15.42 15.01 -55.50
C ARG A 325 -15.47 16.27 -56.38
N ARG A 326 -14.43 17.12 -56.32
CA ARG A 326 -14.33 18.31 -57.17
C ARG A 326 -14.19 17.97 -58.65
N ARG A 327 -13.45 16.91 -58.99
CA ARG A 327 -13.30 16.45 -60.38
C ARG A 327 -14.61 15.86 -60.92
N SER A 328 -15.30 15.03 -60.13
CA SER A 328 -16.58 14.45 -60.54
C SER A 328 -17.67 15.52 -60.74
N ALA A 329 -17.74 16.53 -59.87
CA ALA A 329 -18.72 17.62 -60.01
C ALA A 329 -18.51 18.47 -61.27
N LYS A 330 -17.25 18.62 -61.73
CA LYS A 330 -16.91 19.37 -62.95
C LYS A 330 -17.15 18.58 -64.25
N ALA A 331 -17.30 17.26 -64.17
CA ALA A 331 -17.58 16.40 -65.32
C ALA A 331 -19.09 16.24 -65.61
N SER A 332 -19.96 16.68 -64.69
CA SER A 332 -21.41 16.49 -64.75
C SER A 332 -22.21 17.79 -64.96
N GLY A 333 -21.55 18.93 -65.21
CA GLY A 333 -22.18 20.22 -65.53
C GLY A 333 -21.56 20.82 -66.77
#